data_AF-A0A8T1TFM7-F1
#
_entry.id   AF-A0A8T1TFM7-F1
#
_cell.length_a   1.000
_cell.length_b   1.000
_cell.length_c   1.000
_cell.angle_alpha   90.00
_cell.angle_beta   90.00
_cell.angle_gamma   90.00
#
_symmetry.space_group_name_H-M   'P 1'
#
loop_
_entity.id
_entity.type
_entity.pdbx_description
1 polymer ?
#
loop_
_entity_poly.entity_id
_entity_poly.type
_entity_poly.pdbx_seq_one_letter_code
_entity_poly.pdbx_strand_id
1 'polypeptide(L)'
;MNVLLVCLIFWLIFSIMGVNLFAGKFFSCVNTTAGDTFPRKQIENKSECEALMKSNGDVLWKNVKVNFDNVGAGYLSLLQVATFKGWTDIMYAAVDSINIDQQPMYEESLYMYLYFVIFIIFGSFFTLNLFI
;
A
#
# COMPACT_ATOMS: atom_id res chain seq x y z
N MET A 1 -19.49 -22.27 -3.76
CA MET A 1 -18.40 -22.48 -4.73
C MET A 1 -18.48 -21.49 -5.90
N ASN A 2 -19.60 -21.42 -6.64
CA ASN A 2 -19.72 -20.52 -7.80
C ASN A 2 -19.54 -19.03 -7.46
N VAL A 3 -20.18 -18.55 -6.38
CA VAL A 3 -20.08 -17.15 -5.92
C VAL A 3 -18.64 -16.78 -5.52
N LEU A 4 -17.98 -17.65 -4.75
CA LEU A 4 -16.59 -17.46 -4.33
C LEU A 4 -15.63 -17.33 -5.53
N LEU A 5 -15.81 -18.17 -6.56
CA LEU A 5 -15.01 -18.12 -7.78
C LEU A 5 -15.17 -16.78 -8.51
N VAL A 6 -16.40 -16.29 -8.63
CA VAL A 6 -16.68 -14.97 -9.25
C VAL A 6 -16.02 -13.85 -8.44
N CYS A 7 -16.13 -13.87 -7.11
CA CYS A 7 -15.47 -12.88 -6.25
C CYS A 7 -13.95 -12.90 -6.42
N LEU A 8 -13.33 -14.09 -6.46
CA LEU A 8 -11.89 -14.22 -6.65
C LEU A 8 -11.45 -13.66 -8.01
N ILE A 9 -12.14 -13.97 -9.10
CA ILE A 9 -11.81 -13.43 -10.44
C ILE A 9 -11.97 -11.91 -10.46
N PHE A 10 -13.03 -11.38 -9.85
CA PHE A 10 -13.24 -9.94 -9.79
C PHE A 10 -12.13 -9.23 -8.98
N TRP A 11 -11.79 -9.77 -7.82
CA TRP A 11 -10.71 -9.26 -6.98
C TRP A 11 -9.34 -9.39 -7.65
N LEU A 12 -9.16 -10.36 -8.55
CA LEU A 12 -7.92 -10.50 -9.32
C LEU A 12 -7.62 -9.25 -10.15
N ILE A 13 -8.64 -8.69 -10.80
CA ILE A 13 -8.52 -7.50 -11.64
C ILE A 13 -8.03 -6.32 -10.80
N PHE A 14 -8.64 -6.10 -9.64
CA PHE A 14 -8.22 -5.05 -8.70
C PHE A 14 -6.83 -5.30 -8.15
N SER A 15 -6.48 -6.55 -7.86
CA SER A 15 -5.15 -6.89 -7.36
C SER A 15 -4.07 -6.63 -8.40
N ILE A 16 -4.29 -6.99 -9.67
CA ILE A 16 -3.33 -6.70 -10.76
C ILE A 16 -3.20 -5.19 -10.98
N MET A 17 -4.32 -4.47 -10.99
CA MET A 17 -4.31 -3.01 -11.09
C MET A 17 -3.57 -2.36 -9.91
N GLY A 18 -3.78 -2.85 -8.68
CA GLY A 18 -3.10 -2.37 -7.48
C GLY A 18 -1.59 -2.61 -7.53
N VAL A 19 -1.15 -3.78 -8.00
CA VAL A 19 0.27 -4.08 -8.22
C VAL A 19 0.89 -3.06 -9.19
N ASN A 20 0.23 -2.78 -10.32
CA ASN A 20 0.75 -1.79 -11.28
C ASN A 20 0.84 -0.37 -10.71
N LEU A 21 -0.07 0.01 -9.81
CA LEU A 21 -0.10 1.36 -9.24
C LEU A 21 0.89 1.54 -8.09
N PHE A 22 1.06 0.52 -7.24
CA PHE A 22 1.63 0.66 -5.90
C PHE A 22 2.86 -0.22 -5.62
N ALA A 23 3.17 -1.22 -6.46
CA ALA A 23 4.28 -2.12 -6.21
C ALA A 23 5.60 -1.36 -6.05
N GLY A 24 6.34 -1.65 -4.98
CA GLY A 24 7.62 -1.01 -4.68
C GLY A 24 7.53 0.44 -4.18
N LYS A 25 6.33 1.03 -4.06
CA LYS A 25 6.15 2.44 -3.65
C LYS A 25 5.82 2.62 -2.16
N PHE A 26 5.58 1.54 -1.42
CA PHE A 26 5.22 1.58 0.01
C PHE A 26 6.45 1.56 0.93
N PHE A 27 7.64 1.74 0.38
CA PHE A 27 8.85 1.80 1.18
C PHE A 27 9.04 3.20 1.77
N SER A 28 9.59 3.25 2.96
CA SER A 28 9.91 4.49 3.67
C SER A 28 11.17 4.33 4.51
N CYS A 29 11.93 5.41 4.63
CA CYS A 29 13.06 5.50 5.55
C CYS A 29 12.54 5.80 6.96
N VAL A 30 12.83 4.91 7.91
CA VAL A 30 12.39 5.03 9.31
C VAL A 30 13.59 4.98 10.26
N ASN A 31 13.47 5.70 11.37
CA ASN A 31 14.40 5.60 12.48
C ASN A 31 14.06 4.37 13.33
N THR A 32 15.00 3.47 13.59
CA THR A 32 14.75 2.23 14.36
C THR A 32 14.57 2.46 15.85
N THR A 33 15.10 3.57 16.38
CA THR A 33 15.03 3.91 17.81
C THR A 33 13.70 4.57 18.17
N ALA A 34 13.23 5.51 17.34
CA ALA A 34 11.96 6.22 17.54
C ALA A 34 10.76 5.53 16.86
N GLY A 35 10.99 4.81 15.77
CA GLY A 35 9.94 4.24 14.93
C GLY A 35 9.32 5.22 13.94
N ASP A 36 9.77 6.49 13.94
CA ASP A 36 9.21 7.55 13.11
C ASP A 36 9.79 7.55 11.69
N THR A 37 8.95 7.90 10.72
CA THR A 37 9.33 8.09 9.32
C THR A 37 10.01 9.45 9.12
N PHE A 38 11.14 9.46 8.41
CA PHE A 38 11.83 10.71 8.11
C PHE A 38 11.00 11.60 7.17
N PRO A 39 10.99 12.93 7.38
CA PRO A 39 10.35 13.85 6.46
C PRO A 39 11.13 13.90 5.13
N ARG A 40 10.41 13.98 4.01
CA ARG A 40 11.02 14.05 2.67
C ARG A 40 12.03 15.20 2.50
N LYS A 41 11.87 16.30 3.24
CA LYS A 41 12.80 17.45 3.25
C LYS A 41 14.23 17.07 3.69
N GLN A 42 14.39 15.98 4.43
CA GLN A 42 15.69 15.51 4.91
C GLN A 42 16.23 14.34 4.05
N ILE A 43 15.34 13.48 3.55
CA ILE A 43 15.69 12.29 2.76
C ILE A 43 14.71 12.22 1.59
N GLU A 44 15.18 12.40 0.37
CA GLU A 44 14.33 12.39 -0.81
C GLU A 44 14.20 11.01 -1.44
N ASN A 45 15.30 10.24 -1.42
CA ASN A 45 15.41 8.97 -2.15
C ASN A 45 16.05 7.88 -1.29
N LYS A 46 15.84 6.62 -1.69
CA LYS A 46 16.39 5.44 -1.03
C LYS A 46 17.92 5.49 -0.90
N SER A 47 18.63 5.97 -1.93
CA SER A 47 20.09 6.06 -1.91
C SER A 47 20.62 6.96 -0.77
N GLU A 48 19.88 8.02 -0.43
CA GLU A 48 20.22 8.88 0.71
C GLU A 48 19.94 8.19 2.05
N CYS A 49 18.83 7.45 2.14
CA CYS A 49 18.53 6.61 3.31
C CYS A 49 19.61 5.54 3.52
N GLU A 50 20.08 4.90 2.45
CA GLU A 50 21.14 3.89 2.50
C GLU A 50 22.50 4.50 2.88
N ALA A 51 22.79 5.73 2.42
CA ALA A 51 23.98 6.46 2.84
C ALA A 51 23.93 6.79 4.34
N LEU A 52 22.76 7.21 4.84
CA LEU A 52 22.53 7.45 6.26
C LEU A 52 22.65 6.17 7.07
N MET A 53 22.11 5.04 6.61
CA MET A 53 22.22 3.74 7.26
C MET A 53 23.68 3.29 7.45
N LYS A 54 24.58 3.63 6.51
CA LYS A 54 26.01 3.34 6.64
C LYS A 54 26.71 4.22 7.67
N SER A 55 26.18 5.42 7.92
CA SER A 55 26.76 6.39 8.87
C SER A 55 26.18 6.29 10.28
N ASN A 56 24.87 6.07 10.38
CA ASN A 56 24.07 5.94 11.59
C ASN A 56 23.37 4.57 11.51
N GLY A 57 23.74 3.65 12.39
CA GLY A 57 23.19 2.28 12.40
C GLY A 57 21.69 2.19 12.74
N ASP A 58 21.06 3.30 13.13
CA ASP A 58 19.67 3.34 13.62
C ASP A 58 18.65 3.78 12.54
N VAL A 59 18.95 3.54 11.27
CA VAL A 59 18.08 3.92 10.14
C VAL A 59 17.80 2.69 9.28
N LEU A 60 16.54 2.51 8.85
CA LEU A 60 16.13 1.38 8.02
C LEU A 60 15.21 1.82 6.88
N TRP A 61 15.50 1.37 5.67
CA TRP A 61 14.56 1.45 4.54
C TRP A 61 13.58 0.28 4.63
N LYS A 62 12.35 0.57 5.07
CA LYS A 62 11.37 -0.44 5.46
C LYS A 62 10.12 -0.36 4.60
N ASN A 63 9.59 -1.53 4.24
CA ASN A 63 8.31 -1.65 3.56
C ASN A 63 7.15 -1.81 4.55
N VAL A 64 5.95 -1.40 4.15
CA VAL A 64 4.71 -1.75 4.85
C VAL A 64 4.49 -3.26 4.75
N LYS A 65 4.05 -3.88 5.85
CA LYS A 65 3.88 -5.35 5.96
C LYS A 65 2.83 -5.91 5.00
N VAL A 66 1.77 -5.14 4.77
CA VAL A 66 0.64 -5.49 3.90
C VAL A 66 0.63 -4.49 2.76
N ASN A 67 0.93 -4.95 1.56
CA ASN A 67 1.24 -4.10 0.41
C ASN A 67 0.76 -4.73 -0.91
N PHE A 68 1.13 -4.11 -2.03
CA PHE A 68 0.78 -4.53 -3.39
C PHE A 68 2.00 -4.97 -4.22
N ASP A 69 3.06 -5.48 -3.60
CA ASP A 69 4.28 -5.86 -4.35
C ASP A 69 4.09 -7.08 -5.26
N ASN A 70 3.10 -7.92 -4.95
CA ASN A 70 2.69 -9.04 -5.78
C ASN A 70 1.19 -9.28 -5.65
N VAL A 71 0.62 -10.07 -6.57
CA VAL A 71 -0.82 -10.35 -6.60
C VAL A 71 -1.31 -11.00 -5.30
N GLY A 72 -0.54 -11.93 -4.71
CA GLY A 72 -0.93 -12.57 -3.44
C GLY A 72 -1.03 -11.59 -2.27
N ALA A 73 -0.03 -10.72 -2.12
CA ALA A 73 -0.04 -9.63 -1.14
C ALA A 73 -1.17 -8.62 -1.43
N GLY A 74 -1.42 -8.34 -2.71
CA GLY A 74 -2.55 -7.52 -3.16
C GLY A 74 -3.90 -8.08 -2.72
N TYR A 75 -4.13 -9.38 -2.83
CA TYR A 75 -5.35 -10.02 -2.29
C TYR A 75 -5.48 -9.85 -0.78
N LEU A 76 -4.39 -9.99 -0.02
CA LEU A 76 -4.41 -9.77 1.43
C LEU A 76 -4.74 -8.31 1.77
N SER A 77 -4.18 -7.37 1.02
CA SER A 77 -4.48 -5.93 1.15
C SER A 77 -5.95 -5.63 0.85
N LEU A 78 -6.48 -6.16 -0.27
CA LEU A 78 -7.88 -6.01 -0.64
C LEU A 78 -8.83 -6.65 0.37
N LEU A 79 -8.46 -7.78 0.97
CA LEU A 79 -9.23 -8.41 2.05
C LEU A 79 -9.32 -7.51 3.29
N GLN A 80 -8.23 -6.85 3.68
CA GLN A 80 -8.23 -5.90 4.80
C GLN A 80 -9.10 -4.67 4.51
N VAL A 81 -9.03 -4.16 3.29
CA VAL A 81 -9.90 -3.06 2.82
C VAL A 81 -11.36 -3.48 2.83
N ALA A 82 -11.70 -4.66 2.30
CA ALA A 82 -13.08 -5.15 2.23
C ALA A 82 -13.69 -5.42 3.62
N THR A 83 -12.87 -5.76 4.60
CA THR A 83 -13.31 -5.99 6.00
C THR A 83 -13.23 -4.73 6.87
N PHE A 84 -12.76 -3.60 6.32
CA PHE A 84 -12.51 -2.35 7.03
C PHE A 84 -11.61 -2.52 8.27
N LYS A 85 -10.67 -3.48 8.25
CA LYS A 85 -9.71 -3.72 9.34
C LYS A 85 -8.29 -3.55 8.83
N GLY A 86 -7.55 -2.57 9.37
CA GLY A 86 -6.19 -2.25 8.90
C GLY A 86 -6.13 -1.52 7.55
N TRP A 87 -7.30 -1.15 7.01
CA TRP A 87 -7.44 -0.50 5.69
C TRP A 87 -6.82 0.89 5.62
N THR A 88 -6.83 1.64 6.73
CA THR A 88 -6.27 3.01 6.82
C THR A 88 -4.78 3.03 6.53
N ASP A 89 -4.02 2.08 7.07
CA ASP A 89 -2.56 2.04 6.93
C ASP A 89 -2.17 1.80 5.47
N ILE A 90 -2.92 0.94 4.78
CA ILE A 90 -2.75 0.66 3.34
C ILE A 90 -3.08 1.90 2.52
N MET A 91 -4.16 2.60 2.87
CA MET A 91 -4.61 3.79 2.14
C MET A 91 -3.67 4.97 2.32
N TYR A 92 -3.18 5.22 3.54
CA TYR A 92 -2.19 6.26 3.79
C TYR A 92 -0.89 5.96 3.05
N ALA A 93 -0.41 4.71 3.08
CA ALA A 93 0.77 4.31 2.31
C ALA A 93 0.58 4.52 0.79
N ALA A 94 -0.62 4.27 0.26
CA ALA A 94 -0.94 4.48 -1.15
C ALA A 94 -1.00 5.97 -1.53
N VAL A 95 -1.64 6.79 -0.70
CA VAL A 95 -1.83 8.22 -0.95
C VAL A 95 -0.53 9.00 -0.78
N ASP A 96 0.32 8.59 0.16
CA ASP A 96 1.62 9.22 0.38
C ASP A 96 2.69 8.73 -0.63
N SER A 97 2.38 7.70 -1.42
CA SER A 97 3.31 7.12 -2.38
C SER A 97 3.55 8.03 -3.59
N ILE A 98 4.79 8.02 -4.10
CA ILE A 98 5.20 8.85 -5.25
C ILE A 98 5.68 7.93 -6.37
N ASN A 99 6.93 7.47 -6.26
CA ASN A 99 7.56 6.53 -7.17
C ASN A 99 8.41 5.53 -6.39
N ILE A 100 8.87 4.50 -7.11
CA ILE A 100 9.79 3.49 -6.59
C ILE A 100 11.08 4.18 -6.13
N ASP A 101 11.62 3.72 -5.00
CA ASP A 101 12.86 4.22 -4.38
C ASP A 101 12.84 5.71 -3.97
N GLN A 102 11.66 6.33 -3.88
CA GLN A 102 11.48 7.69 -3.37
C GLN A 102 10.80 7.70 -2.01
N GLN A 103 11.21 8.62 -1.13
CA GLN A 103 10.58 8.78 0.19
C GLN A 103 9.13 9.27 0.04
N PRO A 104 8.14 8.65 0.70
CA PRO A 104 6.76 9.12 0.61
C PRO A 104 6.61 10.56 1.09
N MET A 105 5.64 11.28 0.53
CA MET A 105 5.27 12.62 0.97
C MET A 105 3.79 12.64 1.29
N TYR A 106 3.46 13.26 2.42
CA TYR A 106 2.09 13.37 2.88
C TYR A 106 1.16 13.92 1.80
N GLU A 107 0.16 13.12 1.44
CA GLU A 107 -0.91 13.46 0.49
C GLU A 107 -0.45 13.90 -0.92
N GLU A 108 0.67 13.38 -1.43
CA GLU A 108 1.11 13.69 -2.80
C GLU A 108 0.18 13.08 -3.86
N SER A 109 -0.27 11.84 -3.66
CA SER A 109 -1.09 11.09 -4.62
C SER A 109 -2.55 10.98 -4.17
N LEU A 110 -3.22 12.11 -3.90
CA LEU A 110 -4.63 12.17 -3.45
C LEU A 110 -5.61 11.38 -4.33
N TYR A 111 -5.36 11.30 -5.64
CA TYR A 111 -6.22 10.55 -6.56
C TYR A 111 -6.30 9.04 -6.27
N MET A 112 -5.34 8.49 -5.52
CA MET A 112 -5.33 7.07 -5.15
C MET A 112 -6.46 6.70 -4.19
N TYR A 113 -7.07 7.66 -3.48
CA TYR A 113 -8.31 7.42 -2.73
C TYR A 113 -9.41 6.84 -3.62
N LEU A 114 -9.51 7.28 -4.88
CA LEU A 114 -10.52 6.81 -5.82
C LEU A 114 -10.40 5.31 -6.11
N TYR A 115 -9.19 4.77 -6.14
CA TYR A 115 -8.96 3.33 -6.33
C TYR A 115 -9.67 2.52 -5.23
N PHE A 116 -9.51 2.91 -3.96
CA PHE A 116 -10.12 2.23 -2.83
C PHE A 116 -11.63 2.44 -2.76
N VAL A 117 -12.13 3.64 -3.07
CA VAL A 117 -13.57 3.92 -3.13
C VAL A 117 -14.25 3.04 -4.18
N ILE A 118 -13.68 2.96 -5.38
CA ILE A 118 -14.19 2.10 -6.46
C ILE A 118 -14.16 0.63 -6.02
N PHE A 119 -13.08 0.16 -5.40
CA PHE A 119 -13.01 -1.21 -4.89
C PHE A 119 -14.03 -1.49 -3.78
N ILE A 120 -14.28 -0.56 -2.86
CA ILE A 120 -15.28 -0.76 -1.80
C ILE A 120 -16.69 -0.87 -2.40
N ILE A 121 -17.04 0.00 -3.36
CA ILE A 121 -18.33 -0.04 -4.05
C ILE A 121 -18.48 -1.36 -4.82
N PHE A 122 -17.55 -1.67 -5.72
CA PHE A 122 -17.71 -2.83 -6.61
C PHE A 122 -17.30 -4.15 -5.97
N GLY A 123 -16.19 -4.16 -5.25
CA GLY A 123 -15.54 -5.35 -4.71
C GLY A 123 -16.06 -5.80 -3.36
N SER A 124 -16.71 -4.93 -2.57
CA SER A 124 -17.27 -5.28 -1.25
C SER A 124 -18.79 -5.22 -1.22
N PHE A 125 -19.43 -4.16 -1.73
CA PHE A 125 -20.89 -4.05 -1.67
C PHE A 125 -21.60 -5.06 -2.60
N PHE A 126 -21.16 -5.20 -3.85
CA PHE A 126 -21.79 -6.17 -4.76
C PHE A 126 -21.44 -7.63 -4.42
N THR A 127 -20.24 -7.90 -3.90
CA THR A 127 -19.86 -9.26 -3.50
C THR A 127 -20.59 -9.72 -2.24
N LEU A 128 -20.79 -8.84 -1.26
CA LEU A 128 -21.62 -9.14 -0.08
C LEU A 128 -23.08 -9.35 -0.47
N ASN A 129 -23.65 -8.48 -1.31
CA ASN A 129 -25.01 -8.64 -1.81
C ASN A 129 -25.23 -9.90 -2.68
N LEU A 130 -24.18 -10.41 -3.35
CA LEU A 130 -24.24 -11.66 -4.12
C LEU A 130 -24.11 -12.91 -3.23
N PHE A 131 -23.56 -12.75 -2.02
CA PHE A 131 -23.33 -13.84 -1.07
C PHE A 131 -24.50 -14.07 -0.10
N ILE A 132 -25.29 -13.02 0.15
CA ILE A 132 -26.53 -13.04 0.95
C ILE A 132 -27.70 -13.50 0.08
#